data_AF-A0A949VW53-F1
#
_entry.id   AF-A0A949VW53-F1
#
_cell.length_a   1.000
_cell.length_b   1.000
_cell.length_c   1.000
_cell.angle_alpha   90.00
_cell.angle_beta   90.00
_cell.angle_gamma   90.00
#
_symmetry.space_group_name_H-M   'P 1'
#
loop_
_entity.id
_entity.type
_entity.pdbx_description
1 polymer ?
#
loop_
_entity_poly.entity_id
_entity_poly.type
_entity_poly.pdbx_seq_one_letter_code
_entity_poly.pdbx_strand_id
1 'polypeptide(L)'
;MAARELRFDAIFFSSSSGGTHAGLAAGKELFLHPDTRLIGISPDDASASIEAAVRDILSGLSARLGAELDCDPAVLDEYAGEGYGVESAAGREALELAARTEGVLLDPVYTAKAMAGMIDRIRRGLLPSSSKVLFWHTGGQMALFRA
;
A
#
# COMPACT_ATOMS: atom_id res chain seq x y z
N MET A 1 14.38 -17.90 -21.34
CA MET A 1 14.51 -17.78 -19.87
C MET A 1 13.20 -18.22 -19.26
N ALA A 2 13.18 -19.25 -18.42
CA ALA A 2 11.97 -19.58 -17.66
C ALA A 2 11.67 -18.40 -16.73
N ALA A 3 10.46 -17.83 -16.81
CA ALA A 3 10.01 -16.84 -15.85
C ALA A 3 10.08 -17.49 -14.46
N ARG A 4 10.98 -17.01 -13.59
CA ARG A 4 10.97 -17.40 -12.18
C ARG A 4 9.60 -17.01 -11.63
N GLU A 5 8.88 -17.95 -11.03
CA GLU A 5 7.69 -17.64 -10.25
C GLU A 5 8.09 -16.65 -9.14
N LEU A 6 7.75 -15.39 -9.36
CA LEU A 6 8.08 -14.29 -8.47
C LEU A 6 6.94 -14.17 -7.46
N ARG A 7 7.04 -14.94 -6.37
CA ARG A 7 6.14 -14.85 -5.22
C ARG A 7 6.57 -13.70 -4.31
N PHE A 8 5.60 -12.89 -3.87
CA PHE A 8 5.77 -11.86 -2.86
C PHE A 8 5.03 -12.24 -1.58
N ASP A 9 5.63 -11.96 -0.43
CA ASP A 9 5.08 -12.24 0.89
C ASP A 9 4.27 -11.07 1.44
N ALA A 10 4.60 -9.84 1.01
CA ALA A 10 3.88 -8.63 1.36
C ALA A 10 3.87 -7.63 0.20
N ILE A 11 2.75 -6.92 0.01
CA ILE A 11 2.57 -5.84 -0.94
C ILE A 11 2.14 -4.59 -0.18
N PHE A 12 2.96 -3.55 -0.22
CA PHE A 12 2.69 -2.25 0.40
C PHE A 12 2.22 -1.23 -0.63
N PHE A 13 1.22 -0.45 -0.28
CA PHE A 13 0.65 0.59 -1.13
C PHE A 13 -0.07 1.65 -0.30
N SER A 14 -0.33 2.81 -0.89
CA SER A 14 -1.20 3.81 -0.26
C SER A 14 -2.67 3.45 -0.50
N SER A 15 -3.49 3.54 0.55
CA SER A 15 -4.94 3.27 0.52
C SER A 15 -5.69 4.45 1.13
N SER A 16 -6.48 5.16 0.32
CA SER A 16 -7.35 6.27 0.76
C SER A 16 -8.78 5.96 0.31
N SER A 17 -9.21 6.38 -0.89
CA SER A 17 -10.55 6.09 -1.44
C SER A 17 -10.90 4.60 -1.69
N GLY A 18 -10.01 3.67 -1.34
CA GLY A 18 -10.26 2.22 -1.35
C GLY A 18 -10.17 1.52 -2.71
N GLY A 19 -10.31 2.23 -3.84
CA GLY A 19 -10.36 1.60 -5.17
C GLY A 19 -9.12 0.75 -5.53
N THR A 20 -7.91 1.30 -5.34
CA THR A 20 -6.65 0.54 -5.58
C THR A 20 -6.56 -0.68 -4.68
N HIS A 21 -6.92 -0.53 -3.41
CA HIS A 21 -6.89 -1.61 -2.44
C HIS A 21 -7.87 -2.73 -2.82
N ALA A 22 -9.12 -2.39 -3.13
CA ALA A 22 -10.14 -3.34 -3.56
C ALA A 22 -9.72 -4.11 -4.83
N GLY A 23 -9.10 -3.43 -5.80
CA GLY A 23 -8.57 -4.08 -7.00
C GLY A 23 -7.44 -5.08 -6.69
N LEU A 24 -6.48 -4.69 -5.85
CA LEU A 24 -5.40 -5.57 -5.41
C LEU A 24 -5.91 -6.76 -4.59
N ALA A 25 -6.89 -6.52 -3.72
CA ALA A 25 -7.60 -7.53 -2.94
C ALA A 25 -8.29 -8.57 -3.83
N ALA A 26 -9.09 -8.11 -4.80
CA ALA A 26 -9.73 -9.00 -5.76
C ALA A 26 -8.70 -9.81 -6.57
N GLY A 27 -7.63 -9.15 -7.04
CA GLY A 27 -6.55 -9.81 -7.76
C GLY A 27 -5.79 -10.82 -6.91
N LYS A 28 -5.62 -10.55 -5.61
CA LYS A 28 -5.01 -11.49 -4.66
C LYS A 28 -5.83 -12.77 -4.56
N GLU A 29 -7.12 -12.66 -4.27
CA GLU A 29 -8.01 -13.82 -4.11
C GLU A 29 -8.07 -14.69 -5.37
N LEU A 30 -8.04 -14.06 -6.55
CA LEU A 30 -8.16 -14.78 -7.82
C LEU A 30 -6.86 -15.39 -8.32
N PHE A 31 -5.69 -14.81 -8.00
CA PHE A 31 -4.45 -15.11 -8.72
C PHE A 31 -3.20 -15.26 -7.85
N LEU A 32 -3.19 -14.75 -6.62
CA LEU A 32 -1.99 -14.78 -5.78
C LEU A 32 -2.04 -15.91 -4.76
N HIS A 33 -0.89 -16.16 -4.13
CA HIS A 33 -0.81 -17.13 -3.05
C HIS A 33 -1.61 -16.62 -1.83
N PRO A 34 -2.36 -17.49 -1.12
CA PRO A 34 -3.18 -17.07 0.03
C PRO A 34 -2.40 -16.30 1.12
N ASP A 35 -1.16 -16.73 1.40
CA ASP A 35 -0.27 -16.10 2.36
C ASP A 35 0.24 -14.70 1.96
N THR A 36 0.05 -14.26 0.71
CA THR A 36 0.48 -12.90 0.30
C THR A 36 -0.33 -11.86 1.08
N ARG A 37 0.36 -11.02 1.85
CA ARG A 37 -0.27 -9.97 2.66
C ARG A 37 -0.39 -8.67 1.85
N LEU A 38 -1.57 -8.09 1.80
CA LEU A 38 -1.78 -6.72 1.35
C LEU A 38 -1.71 -5.81 2.58
N ILE A 39 -0.92 -4.74 2.50
CA ILE A 39 -0.74 -3.78 3.60
C ILE A 39 -0.99 -2.39 3.04
N GLY A 40 -2.23 -1.91 3.18
CA GLY A 40 -2.61 -0.56 2.81
C GLY A 40 -2.13 0.43 3.87
N ILE A 41 -1.53 1.54 3.44
CA ILE A 41 -1.14 2.64 4.33
C ILE A 41 -2.06 3.82 4.07
N SER A 42 -2.79 4.24 5.10
CA SER A 42 -3.62 5.44 5.03
C SER A 42 -2.75 6.69 5.02
N PRO A 43 -2.97 7.62 4.07
CA PRO A 43 -2.38 8.94 4.11
C PRO A 43 -3.19 9.94 4.95
N ASP A 44 -4.41 9.57 5.38
CA ASP A 44 -5.46 10.46 5.86
C ASP A 44 -6.42 9.84 6.89
N ASP A 45 -7.39 9.05 6.43
CA ASP A 45 -8.56 8.61 7.16
C ASP A 45 -8.21 7.45 8.10
N ALA A 46 -9.05 7.26 9.12
CA ALA A 46 -8.95 6.11 10.00
C ALA A 46 -9.10 4.80 9.21
N SER A 47 -8.30 3.80 9.56
CA SER A 47 -8.29 2.45 9.01
C SER A 47 -9.70 1.89 8.83
N ALA A 48 -10.53 1.93 9.88
CA ALA A 48 -11.91 1.43 9.84
C ALA A 48 -12.78 2.06 8.74
N SER A 49 -12.59 3.35 8.43
CA SER A 49 -13.34 4.05 7.38
C SER A 49 -12.94 3.55 6.00
N ILE A 50 -11.63 3.48 5.75
CA ILE A 50 -11.06 3.01 4.48
C ILE A 50 -11.42 1.54 4.27
N GLU A 51 -11.27 0.71 5.29
CA GLU A 51 -11.61 -0.70 5.23
C GLU A 51 -13.08 -0.94 4.88
N ALA A 52 -14.00 -0.13 5.45
CA ALA A 52 -15.41 -0.19 5.10
C ALA A 52 -15.64 0.16 3.62
N ALA A 53 -14.99 1.20 3.10
CA ALA A 53 -15.06 1.56 1.69
C ALA A 53 -14.48 0.46 0.77
N VAL A 54 -13.38 -0.17 1.16
CA VAL A 54 -12.79 -1.29 0.42
C VAL A 54 -13.75 -2.48 0.37
N ARG A 55 -14.39 -2.83 1.50
CA ARG A 55 -15.38 -3.92 1.57
C ARG A 55 -16.59 -3.65 0.67
N ASP A 56 -17.08 -2.41 0.63
CA ASP A 56 -18.19 -2.02 -0.26
C ASP A 56 -17.82 -2.19 -1.74
N ILE A 57 -16.65 -1.71 -2.14
CA ILE A 57 -16.15 -1.87 -3.51
C ILE A 57 -15.93 -3.36 -3.86
N LEU A 58 -15.37 -4.15 -2.94
CA LEU A 58 -15.16 -5.59 -3.12
C LEU A 58 -16.48 -6.35 -3.31
N SER A 59 -17.53 -6.01 -2.56
CA SER A 59 -18.86 -6.58 -2.74
C SER A 59 -19.40 -6.32 -4.17
N GLY A 60 -19.24 -5.10 -4.66
CA GLY A 60 -19.59 -4.75 -6.04
C GLY A 60 -18.76 -5.50 -7.08
N LEU A 61 -17.46 -5.72 -6.82
CA LEU A 61 -16.58 -6.52 -7.70
C LEU A 61 -16.96 -8.00 -7.69
N SER A 62 -17.25 -8.57 -6.52
CA SER A 62 -17.68 -9.96 -6.35
C SER A 62 -18.93 -10.24 -7.19
N ALA A 63 -19.96 -9.39 -7.07
CA ALA A 63 -21.18 -9.49 -7.86
C ALA A 63 -20.95 -9.38 -9.37
N ARG A 64 -20.03 -8.51 -9.80
CA ARG A 64 -19.71 -8.32 -11.23
C ARG A 64 -18.86 -9.44 -11.83
N LEU A 65 -17.98 -10.04 -11.03
CA LEU A 65 -17.07 -11.10 -11.46
C LEU A 65 -17.67 -12.50 -11.28
N GLY A 66 -18.73 -12.63 -10.47
CA GLY A 66 -19.32 -13.94 -10.13
C GLY A 66 -18.36 -14.82 -9.32
N ALA A 67 -17.50 -14.20 -8.51
CA ALA A 67 -16.49 -14.86 -7.70
C ALA A 67 -16.59 -14.40 -6.24
N GLU A 68 -16.36 -15.32 -5.30
CA GLU A 68 -16.28 -14.99 -3.89
C GLU A 68 -14.96 -14.26 -3.62
N LEU A 69 -15.05 -13.01 -3.19
CA LEU A 69 -13.91 -12.15 -2.86
C LEU A 69 -13.96 -11.84 -1.37
N ASP A 70 -13.51 -12.78 -0.56
CA ASP A 70 -13.41 -12.62 0.90
C ASP A 70 -11.96 -12.34 1.27
N CYS A 71 -11.60 -11.05 1.33
CA CYS A 71 -10.28 -10.63 1.76
C CYS A 71 -10.38 -9.65 2.93
N ASP A 72 -9.40 -9.73 3.83
CA ASP A 72 -9.20 -8.74 4.87
C ASP A 72 -8.45 -7.51 4.29
N PRO A 73 -9.08 -6.33 4.19
CA PRO A 73 -8.47 -5.16 3.59
C PRO A 73 -7.60 -4.41 4.60
N ALA A 74 -6.60 -5.04 5.19
CA ALA A 74 -5.81 -4.45 6.29
C ALA A 74 -5.24 -3.05 5.94
N VAL A 75 -5.61 -2.04 6.75
CA VAL A 75 -5.10 -0.67 6.64
C VAL A 75 -4.38 -0.25 7.91
N LEU A 76 -3.24 0.42 7.75
CA LEU A 76 -2.47 1.06 8.82
C LEU A 76 -2.60 2.57 8.70
N ASP A 77 -3.11 3.22 9.75
CA ASP A 77 -3.35 4.67 9.80
C ASP A 77 -2.33 5.45 10.64
N GLU A 78 -1.41 4.76 11.32
CA GLU A 78 -0.40 5.40 12.18
C GLU A 78 0.65 6.21 11.40
N TYR A 79 0.70 6.10 10.06
CA TYR A 79 1.65 6.80 9.19
C TYR A 79 1.08 8.07 8.54
N ALA A 80 -0.19 8.41 8.82
CA ALA A 80 -0.86 9.59 8.27
C ALA A 80 -0.23 10.92 8.75
N GLY A 81 0.44 10.94 9.91
CA GLY A 81 1.03 12.16 10.48
C GLY A 81 -0.05 13.16 10.90
N GLU A 82 0.08 14.42 10.49
CA GLU A 82 -0.91 15.48 10.78
C GLU A 82 -2.18 15.41 9.91
N GLY A 83 -2.29 14.40 9.03
CA GLY A 83 -3.45 14.15 8.19
C GLY A 83 -3.23 14.43 6.70
N TYR A 84 -4.34 14.50 5.95
CA TYR A 84 -4.33 14.57 4.49
C TYR A 84 -3.61 15.81 3.96
N GLY A 85 -2.78 15.62 2.93
CA GLY A 85 -2.07 16.71 2.25
C GLY A 85 -0.90 17.32 3.05
N VAL A 86 -0.73 16.95 4.33
CA VAL A 86 0.37 17.40 5.16
C VAL A 86 1.49 16.36 5.14
N GLU A 87 2.72 16.82 4.89
CA GLU A 87 3.89 15.95 4.89
C GLU A 87 4.19 15.43 6.31
N SER A 88 4.52 14.14 6.45
CA SER A 88 5.00 13.59 7.70
C SER A 88 6.52 13.52 7.74
N ALA A 89 7.13 13.61 8.93
CA ALA A 89 8.59 13.47 9.09
C ALA A 89 9.09 12.09 8.60
N ALA A 90 8.34 11.02 8.91
CA ALA A 90 8.64 9.67 8.43
C ALA A 90 8.49 9.57 6.90
N GLY A 91 7.46 10.20 6.33
CA GLY A 91 7.28 10.28 4.87
C GLY A 91 8.46 10.99 4.20
N ARG A 92 8.91 12.11 4.76
CA ARG A 92 10.07 12.86 4.24
C ARG A 92 11.35 12.03 4.28
N GLU A 93 11.60 11.33 5.38
CA GLU A 93 12.75 10.41 5.50
C GLU A 93 12.69 9.30 4.44
N ALA A 94 11.52 8.69 4.25
CA ALA A 94 11.31 7.65 3.25
C ALA A 94 11.50 8.16 1.81
N LEU A 95 11.00 9.37 1.51
CA LEU A 95 11.17 10.04 0.23
C LEU A 95 12.64 10.31 -0.05
N GLU A 96 13.35 10.93 0.89
CA GLU A 96 14.78 11.23 0.74
C GLU A 96 15.62 9.95 0.57
N LEU A 97 15.30 8.91 1.34
CA LEU A 97 15.97 7.62 1.24
C LEU A 97 15.77 7.03 -0.16
N ALA A 98 14.53 6.86 -0.61
CA ALA A 98 14.21 6.27 -1.91
C ALA A 98 14.82 7.06 -3.07
N ALA A 99 14.79 8.40 -3.00
CA ALA A 99 15.39 9.26 -4.02
C ALA A 99 16.92 9.12 -4.07
N ARG A 100 17.58 9.05 -2.91
CA ARG A 100 19.05 9.02 -2.82
C ARG A 100 19.64 7.63 -3.08
N THR A 101 18.94 6.55 -2.74
CA THR A 101 19.46 5.18 -2.89
C THR A 101 19.04 4.53 -4.20
N GLU A 102 17.79 4.73 -4.63
CA GLU A 102 17.20 4.03 -5.77
C GLU A 102 16.84 4.96 -6.95
N GLY A 103 16.97 6.29 -6.77
CA GLY A 103 16.52 7.26 -7.78
C GLY A 103 15.00 7.28 -7.97
N VAL A 104 14.23 6.77 -7.00
CA VAL A 104 12.77 6.71 -7.05
C VAL A 104 12.19 7.93 -6.35
N LEU A 105 11.41 8.73 -7.08
CA LEU A 105 10.72 9.90 -6.53
C LEU A 105 9.35 9.51 -5.99
N LEU A 106 9.11 9.77 -4.72
CA LEU A 106 7.81 9.58 -4.07
C LEU A 106 7.12 10.93 -3.90
N ASP A 107 5.80 10.93 -3.91
CA ASP A 107 5.00 12.09 -3.56
C ASP A 107 4.81 12.20 -2.04
N PRO A 108 4.77 13.43 -1.48
CA PRO A 108 4.73 13.62 -0.04
C PRO A 108 3.35 13.31 0.59
N VAL A 109 2.29 13.18 -0.21
CA VAL A 109 0.93 12.96 0.28
C VAL A 109 0.63 11.47 0.45
N TYR A 110 0.95 10.64 -0.53
CA TYR A 110 0.55 9.22 -0.57
C TYR A 110 1.73 8.26 -0.45
N THR A 111 2.60 8.23 -1.46
CA THR A 111 3.60 7.19 -1.66
C THR A 111 4.77 7.32 -0.69
N ALA A 112 5.12 8.53 -0.25
CA ALA A 112 6.09 8.73 0.82
C ALA A 112 5.60 8.13 2.15
N LYS A 113 4.34 8.34 2.52
CA LYS A 113 3.75 7.77 3.74
C LYS A 113 3.65 6.25 3.66
N ALA A 114 3.27 5.71 2.50
CA ALA A 114 3.24 4.27 2.27
C ALA A 114 4.63 3.63 2.35
N MET A 115 5.64 4.27 1.76
CA MET A 115 7.04 3.82 1.84
C MET A 115 7.55 3.89 3.28
N ALA A 116 7.21 4.95 4.02
CA ALA A 116 7.57 5.08 5.44
C ALA A 116 6.99 3.92 6.26
N GLY A 117 5.74 3.54 6.02
CA GLY A 117 5.13 2.38 6.65
C GLY A 117 5.87 1.07 6.34
N MET A 118 6.23 0.85 5.08
CA MET A 118 7.03 -0.32 4.69
C MET A 118 8.39 -0.35 5.40
N ILE A 119 9.13 0.77 5.37
CA ILE A 119 10.47 0.88 5.97
C ILE A 119 10.40 0.65 7.48
N ASP A 120 9.47 1.29 8.19
CA ASP A 120 9.31 1.14 9.64
C ASP A 120 9.05 -0.32 10.02
N ARG A 121 8.13 -0.99 9.32
CA ARG A 121 7.79 -2.39 9.62
C ARG A 121 8.95 -3.34 9.37
N ILE A 122 9.76 -3.09 8.33
CA ILE A 122 10.99 -3.85 8.07
C ILE A 122 12.01 -3.60 9.19
N ARG A 123 12.26 -2.34 9.55
CA ARG A 123 13.20 -1.96 10.63
C ARG A 123 12.81 -2.57 11.97
N ARG A 124 11.50 -2.69 12.24
CA ARG A 124 10.95 -3.31 13.46
C ARG A 124 10.89 -4.84 13.41
N GLY A 125 11.28 -5.47 12.31
CA GLY A 125 11.25 -6.93 12.18
C GLY A 125 9.84 -7.53 12.14
N LEU A 126 8.84 -6.76 11.71
CA LEU A 126 7.44 -7.22 11.61
C LEU A 126 7.18 -8.11 10.39
N LEU A 127 8.21 -8.33 9.57
CA LEU A 127 8.24 -9.26 8.45
C LEU A 127 9.44 -10.21 8.66
N PRO A 128 9.32 -11.51 8.30
CA PRO A 128 10.47 -12.40 8.26
C PRO A 128 11.61 -11.82 7.41
N SER A 129 12.85 -11.98 7.82
CA SER A 129 14.02 -11.41 7.13
C SER A 129 14.21 -11.94 5.70
N SER A 130 13.64 -13.10 5.37
CA SER A 130 13.64 -13.69 4.03
C SER A 130 12.47 -13.24 3.14
N SER A 131 11.60 -12.35 3.62
CA SER A 131 10.40 -11.92 2.91
C SER A 131 10.76 -11.17 1.63
N LYS A 132 10.09 -11.53 0.53
CA LYS A 132 10.07 -10.73 -0.70
C LYS A 132 8.94 -9.73 -0.61
N VAL A 133 9.29 -8.44 -0.54
CA VAL A 133 8.32 -7.35 -0.39
C VAL A 133 8.19 -6.60 -1.71
N LEU A 134 6.95 -6.36 -2.15
CA LEU A 134 6.62 -5.50 -3.28
C LEU A 134 6.12 -4.15 -2.75
N PHE A 135 6.69 -3.07 -3.25
CA PHE A 135 6.11 -1.73 -3.08
C PHE A 135 5.38 -1.34 -4.36
N TRP A 136 4.07 -1.12 -4.27
CA TRP A 136 3.26 -0.68 -5.39
C TRP A 136 3.23 0.84 -5.46
N HIS A 137 4.14 1.40 -6.24
CA HIS A 137 4.26 2.86 -6.39
C HIS A 137 3.10 3.41 -7.24
N THR A 138 2.14 4.06 -6.58
CA THR A 138 0.91 4.60 -7.21
C THR A 138 1.08 5.96 -7.91
N GLY A 139 2.31 6.47 -8.07
CA GLY A 139 2.57 7.78 -8.69
C GLY A 139 2.45 8.96 -7.72
N GLY A 140 1.82 10.06 -8.16
CA GLY A 140 1.62 11.28 -7.36
C GLY A 140 2.73 12.34 -7.45
N GLN A 141 3.85 12.02 -8.11
CA GLN A 141 5.10 12.80 -8.09
C GLN A 141 4.96 14.28 -8.44
N MET A 142 3.96 14.65 -9.24
CA MET A 142 3.68 16.06 -9.56
C MET A 142 3.35 16.91 -8.33
N ALA A 143 2.95 16.31 -7.21
CA ALA A 143 2.74 17.01 -5.94
C ALA A 143 4.03 17.62 -5.37
N LEU A 144 5.21 17.13 -5.76
CA LEU A 144 6.51 17.68 -5.34
C LEU A 144 6.75 19.13 -5.81
N PHE A 145 6.06 19.56 -6.87
CA PHE A 145 6.27 20.88 -7.49
C PHE A 145 5.16 21.88 -7.13
N ARG A 146 4.30 21.54 -6.17
CA ARG A 146 3.27 22.47 -5.69
C ARG A 146 3.94 23.49 -4.77
N ALA A 147 3.93 24.75 -5.21
CA ALA A 147 4.39 25.91 -4.45
C ALA A 147 3.39 26.31 -3.38
#